data_AF-A0A7M3Y642-F1
#
_entry.id   AF-A0A7M3Y642-F1
#
_cell.length_a   1.000
_cell.length_b   1.000
_cell.length_c   1.000
_cell.angle_alpha   90.00
_cell.angle_beta   90.00
_cell.angle_gamma   90.00
#
_symmetry.space_group_name_H-M   'P 1'
#
loop_
_entity.id
_entity.type
_entity.pdbx_description
1 polymer ?
#
loop_
_entity_poly.entity_id
_entity_poly.type
_entity_poly.pdbx_seq_one_letter_code
_entity_poly.pdbx_strand_id
1 'polypeptide(L)'
;MEMSITVATTVLPHEDARRVVESVQSLFPQWIIENIPEQHEYPSMRKPVRLVGEAESLDLVIEGAAKQRILDTALDAMTLELVGDSTSFSLSRQAAFANKVSFVVEERPIGGVMDVTLTGTDLELWIEQETWHDGRHYVP
;
A
#
# COMPACT_ATOMS: atom_id res chain seq x y z
N MET A 1 16.50 0.66 12.30
CA MET A 1 15.48 1.68 12.60
C MET A 1 14.25 0.97 13.11
N GLU A 2 13.57 1.50 14.13
CA GLU A 2 12.25 1.00 14.51
C GLU A 2 11.24 1.80 13.67
N MET A 3 10.58 1.11 12.74
CA MET A 3 9.60 1.70 11.83
C MET A 3 8.26 0.99 12.06
N SER A 4 7.19 1.79 12.19
CA SER A 4 5.83 1.28 12.22
C SER A 4 5.18 1.42 10.84
N ILE A 5 4.45 0.39 10.43
CA ILE A 5 3.74 0.34 9.15
C ILE A 5 2.28 0.05 9.45
N THR A 6 1.41 0.99 9.12
CA THR A 6 -0.04 0.80 9.23
C THR A 6 -0.62 0.72 7.83
N VAL A 7 -1.41 -0.32 7.57
CA VAL A 7 -2.11 -0.51 6.29
C VAL A 7 -3.61 -0.49 6.55
N ALA A 8 -4.30 0.33 5.76
CA ALA A 8 -5.74 0.47 5.86
C ALA A 8 -6.41 0.38 4.50
N THR A 9 -7.61 -0.17 4.45
CA THR A 9 -8.42 -0.20 3.25
C THR A 9 -9.91 -0.14 3.59
N THR A 10 -10.72 0.32 2.63
CA THR A 10 -12.18 0.36 2.78
C THR A 10 -12.80 -0.70 1.90
N VAL A 11 -13.59 -1.59 2.52
CA VAL A 11 -14.45 -2.54 1.82
C VAL A 11 -15.80 -1.88 1.55
N LEU A 12 -16.12 -1.66 0.28
CA LEU A 12 -17.39 -1.07 -0.14
C LEU A 12 -18.50 -2.12 -0.18
N PRO A 13 -19.79 -1.71 -0.13
CA PRO A 13 -20.91 -2.63 -0.01
C PRO A 13 -21.03 -3.65 -1.15
N HIS A 14 -20.57 -3.27 -2.34
CA HIS A 14 -20.59 -4.06 -3.57
C HIS A 14 -19.35 -4.94 -3.76
N GLU A 15 -18.41 -4.92 -2.83
CA GLU A 15 -17.16 -5.68 -2.92
C GLU A 15 -17.20 -6.97 -2.08
N ASP A 16 -16.51 -7.98 -2.59
CA ASP A 16 -16.21 -9.20 -1.84
C ASP A 16 -15.10 -8.92 -0.82
N ALA A 17 -15.46 -8.92 0.47
CA ALA A 17 -14.53 -8.60 1.55
C ALA A 17 -13.30 -9.52 1.58
N ARG A 18 -13.45 -10.80 1.21
CA ARG A 18 -12.33 -11.76 1.21
C ARG A 18 -11.33 -11.40 0.12
N ARG A 19 -11.82 -11.06 -1.09
CA ARG A 19 -10.93 -10.62 -2.19
C ARG A 19 -10.23 -9.31 -1.88
N VAL A 20 -10.87 -8.39 -1.13
CA VAL A 20 -10.22 -7.18 -0.65
C VAL A 20 -9.07 -7.53 0.30
N VAL A 21 -9.29 -8.42 1.27
CA VAL A 21 -8.24 -8.87 2.20
C VAL A 21 -7.10 -9.59 1.48
N GLU A 22 -7.42 -10.50 0.56
CA GLU A 22 -6.42 -11.19 -0.28
C GLU A 22 -5.56 -10.20 -1.08
N SER A 23 -6.17 -9.14 -1.62
CA SER A 23 -5.41 -8.10 -2.32
C SER A 23 -4.43 -7.38 -1.40
N VAL A 24 -4.82 -7.12 -0.15
CA VAL A 24 -3.91 -6.51 0.83
C VAL A 24 -2.77 -7.45 1.19
N GLN A 25 -3.10 -8.71 1.47
CA GLN A 25 -2.14 -9.74 1.88
C GLN A 25 -1.19 -10.16 0.78
N SER A 26 -1.50 -9.90 -0.49
CA SER A 26 -0.56 -10.11 -1.60
C SER A 26 0.70 -9.24 -1.52
N LEU A 27 0.59 -8.07 -0.89
CA LEU A 27 1.71 -7.15 -0.67
C LEU A 27 2.13 -7.08 0.81
N PHE A 28 1.21 -7.37 1.74
CA PHE A 28 1.45 -7.41 3.18
C PHE A 28 0.92 -8.71 3.81
N PRO A 29 1.61 -9.86 3.64
CA PRO A 29 1.14 -11.17 4.12
C PRO A 29 0.93 -11.26 5.62
N GLN A 30 1.64 -10.43 6.38
CA GLN A 30 1.60 -10.31 7.83
C GLN A 30 0.45 -9.40 8.33
N TRP A 31 -0.23 -8.69 7.42
CA TRP A 31 -1.41 -7.92 7.77
C TRP A 31 -2.59 -8.86 8.04
N ILE A 32 -2.95 -8.99 9.31
CA ILE A 32 -4.01 -9.90 9.78
C ILE A 32 -5.17 -9.09 10.35
N ILE A 33 -6.39 -9.39 9.87
CA ILE A 33 -7.63 -8.81 10.37
C ILE A 33 -8.54 -9.92 10.87
N GLU A 34 -8.98 -9.81 12.12
CA GLU A 34 -9.86 -10.81 12.74
C GLU A 34 -11.31 -10.67 12.25
N ASN A 35 -11.80 -9.44 12.11
CA ASN A 35 -13.20 -9.15 11.84
C ASN A 35 -13.44 -8.75 10.38
N ILE A 36 -13.29 -9.73 9.48
CA ILE A 36 -13.62 -9.55 8.06
C ILE A 36 -15.14 -9.46 7.92
N PRO A 37 -15.69 -8.42 7.28
CA PRO A 37 -17.13 -8.29 7.09
C PRO A 37 -17.72 -9.47 6.31
N GLU A 38 -18.91 -9.91 6.72
CA GLU A 38 -19.62 -10.98 6.02
C GLU A 38 -19.96 -10.58 4.58
N GLN A 39 -19.98 -11.60 3.72
CA GLN A 39 -20.42 -11.45 2.34
C GLN A 39 -21.95 -11.46 2.30
N HIS A 40 -22.53 -10.53 1.55
CA HIS A 40 -23.98 -10.45 1.34
C HIS A 40 -24.32 -10.67 -0.13
N GLU A 41 -25.49 -11.24 -0.39
CA GLU A 41 -26.08 -11.27 -1.72
C GLU A 41 -26.49 -9.85 -2.15
N TYR A 42 -26.46 -9.61 -3.47
CA TYR A 42 -26.81 -8.30 -4.02
C TYR A 42 -28.34 -8.15 -4.09
N PRO A 43 -28.90 -6.97 -3.72
CA PRO A 43 -28.23 -5.75 -3.28
C PRO A 43 -27.81 -5.77 -1.81
N SER A 44 -26.57 -5.36 -1.54
CA SER A 44 -26.04 -5.25 -0.18
C SER A 44 -26.39 -3.89 0.42
N MET A 45 -27.03 -3.91 1.60
CA MET A 45 -27.33 -2.71 2.40
C MET A 45 -26.24 -2.40 3.44
N ARG A 46 -25.12 -3.13 3.39
CA ARG A 46 -23.97 -2.92 4.27
C ARG A 46 -23.41 -1.52 4.06
N LYS A 47 -22.93 -0.87 5.11
CA LYS A 47 -22.15 0.38 4.98
C LYS A 47 -20.69 0.05 4.61
N PRO A 48 -19.94 0.97 3.99
CA PRO A 48 -18.50 0.81 3.85
C PRO A 48 -17.84 0.50 5.20
N VAL A 49 -16.95 -0.49 5.22
CA VAL A 49 -16.20 -0.89 6.43
C VAL A 49 -14.72 -0.60 6.21
N ARG A 50 -14.12 0.18 7.11
CA ARG A 50 -12.68 0.44 7.12
C ARG A 50 -11.99 -0.66 7.90
N LEU A 51 -11.04 -1.34 7.26
CA LEU A 51 -10.12 -2.29 7.87
C LEU A 51 -8.78 -1.60 8.07
N VAL A 52 -8.19 -1.75 9.25
CA VAL A 52 -6.91 -1.15 9.64
C VAL A 52 -6.13 -2.20 10.39
N GLY A 53 -4.85 -2.35 10.06
CA GLY A 53 -3.96 -3.30 10.72
C GLY A 53 -2.50 -2.90 10.51
N GLU A 54 -1.64 -3.48 11.32
CA GLU A 54 -0.20 -3.26 11.23
C GLU A 54 0.42 -4.23 10.22
N ALA A 55 1.55 -3.82 9.65
CA ALA A 55 2.43 -4.68 8.87
C ALA A 55 3.86 -4.60 9.45
N GLU A 56 4.63 -5.65 9.24
CA GLU A 56 6.00 -5.77 9.78
C GLU A 56 7.07 -5.35 8.76
N SER A 57 6.72 -5.25 7.47
CA SER A 57 7.69 -5.08 6.37
C SER A 57 7.02 -4.53 5.11
N LEU A 58 7.81 -3.80 4.31
CA LEU A 58 7.50 -3.30 2.97
C LEU A 58 8.20 -4.09 1.84
N ASP A 59 8.91 -5.17 2.14
CA ASP A 59 9.83 -5.85 1.22
C ASP A 59 9.15 -6.22 -0.11
N LEU A 60 7.94 -6.80 -0.06
CA LEU A 60 7.22 -7.19 -1.28
C LEU A 60 6.81 -5.99 -2.15
N VAL A 61 6.55 -4.84 -1.53
CA VAL A 61 6.25 -3.60 -2.25
C VAL A 61 7.52 -3.09 -2.94
N ILE A 62 8.65 -3.02 -2.23
CA ILE A 62 9.93 -2.57 -2.78
C ILE A 62 10.44 -3.54 -3.86
N GLU A 63 10.39 -4.84 -3.61
CA GLU A 63 10.74 -5.87 -4.60
C GLU A 63 9.85 -5.79 -5.84
N GLY A 64 8.54 -5.61 -5.66
CA GLY A 64 7.60 -5.47 -6.76
C GLY A 64 7.91 -4.23 -7.60
N ALA A 65 8.15 -3.08 -6.94
CA ALA A 65 8.55 -1.85 -7.59
C ALA A 65 9.88 -1.99 -8.36
N ALA A 66 10.88 -2.67 -7.77
CA ALA A 66 12.15 -2.97 -8.42
C ALA A 66 11.97 -3.86 -9.66
N LYS A 67 11.22 -4.97 -9.54
CA LYS A 67 10.90 -5.88 -10.66
C LYS A 67 10.16 -5.16 -11.78
N GLN A 68 9.29 -4.21 -11.43
CA GLN A 68 8.52 -3.39 -12.38
C GLN A 68 9.28 -2.17 -12.89
N ARG A 69 10.50 -1.90 -12.39
CA ARG A 69 11.32 -0.72 -12.72
C ARG A 69 10.60 0.61 -12.46
N ILE A 70 9.89 0.70 -11.34
CA ILE A 70 9.14 1.89 -10.91
C ILE A 70 9.60 2.43 -9.54
N LEU A 71 10.86 2.21 -9.17
CA LEU A 71 11.41 2.68 -7.88
C LEU A 71 11.50 4.21 -7.80
N ASP A 72 11.69 4.92 -8.93
CA ASP A 72 11.59 6.39 -8.95
C ASP A 72 10.15 6.84 -8.60
N THR A 73 9.13 6.18 -9.14
CA THR A 73 7.73 6.45 -8.75
C THR A 73 7.44 6.08 -7.30
N ALA A 74 8.10 5.04 -6.78
CA ALA A 74 8.00 4.69 -5.36
C ALA A 74 8.58 5.80 -4.48
N LEU A 75 9.77 6.33 -4.82
CA LEU A 75 10.36 7.47 -4.13
C LEU A 75 9.40 8.66 -4.16
N ASP A 76 8.93 9.06 -5.34
CA ASP A 76 8.04 10.21 -5.51
C ASP A 76 6.79 10.05 -4.64
N ALA A 77 6.11 8.90 -4.75
CA ALA A 77 4.87 8.65 -4.02
C ALA A 77 5.06 8.57 -2.50
N MET A 78 6.15 7.96 -2.03
CA MET A 78 6.42 7.79 -0.61
C MET A 78 6.93 9.06 0.05
N THR A 79 7.50 10.00 -0.71
CA THR A 79 8.00 11.29 -0.19
C THR A 79 7.00 12.43 -0.35
N LEU A 80 5.98 12.29 -1.22
CA LEU A 80 5.01 13.33 -1.54
C LEU A 80 4.31 13.94 -0.31
N GLU A 81 3.90 13.09 0.65
CA GLU A 81 3.23 13.50 1.89
C GLU A 81 4.14 13.36 3.12
N LEU A 82 5.46 13.30 2.93
CA LEU A 82 6.41 13.17 4.03
C LEU A 82 6.41 14.46 4.89
N VAL A 83 6.13 14.31 6.18
CA VAL A 83 6.17 15.39 7.16
C VAL A 83 6.93 14.91 8.39
N GLY A 84 8.18 15.35 8.52
CA GLY A 84 9.09 14.87 9.56
C GLY A 84 9.34 13.37 9.41
N ASP A 85 9.09 12.62 10.47
CA ASP A 85 9.34 11.18 10.55
C ASP A 85 8.12 10.32 10.14
N SER A 86 7.19 10.87 9.36
CA SER A 86 5.97 10.16 8.94
C SER A 86 5.57 10.50 7.51
N THR A 87 5.10 9.50 6.76
CA THR A 87 4.52 9.68 5.42
C THR A 87 3.29 8.81 5.23
N SER A 88 2.46 9.14 4.25
CA SER A 88 1.36 8.30 3.79
C SER A 88 1.31 8.25 2.27
N PHE A 89 0.97 7.09 1.74
CA PHE A 89 0.80 6.88 0.30
C PHE A 89 -0.26 5.81 0.04
N SER A 90 -0.64 5.64 -1.21
CA SER A 90 -1.68 4.68 -1.60
C SER A 90 -1.19 3.70 -2.65
N LEU A 91 -1.61 2.44 -2.52
CA LEU A 91 -1.37 1.38 -3.50
C LEU A 91 -2.71 0.90 -4.09
N SER A 92 -2.73 0.57 -5.38
CA SER A 92 -3.92 0.03 -6.05
C SER A 92 -4.22 -1.40 -5.62
N ARG A 93 -5.44 -1.65 -5.10
CA ARG A 93 -5.88 -3.03 -4.76
C ARG A 93 -5.97 -3.93 -5.98
N GLN A 94 -6.37 -3.38 -7.12
CA GLN A 94 -6.53 -4.15 -8.37
C GLN A 94 -5.18 -4.58 -8.93
N ALA A 95 -4.15 -3.73 -8.81
CA ALA A 95 -2.78 -4.11 -9.16
C ALA A 95 -2.27 -5.20 -8.21
N ALA A 96 -2.46 -5.02 -6.90
CA ALA A 96 -2.05 -5.97 -5.88
C ALA A 96 -2.68 -7.37 -6.10
N PHE A 97 -3.97 -7.43 -6.42
CA PHE A 97 -4.66 -8.67 -6.77
C PHE A 97 -4.03 -9.41 -7.98
N ALA A 98 -3.36 -8.69 -8.87
CA ALA A 98 -2.61 -9.25 -10.00
C ALA A 98 -1.11 -9.47 -9.69
N ASN A 99 -0.72 -9.45 -8.40
CA ASN A 99 0.66 -9.51 -7.90
C ASN A 99 1.55 -8.40 -8.48
N LYS A 100 1.00 -7.19 -8.64
CA LYS A 100 1.72 -5.99 -9.09
C LYS A 100 1.63 -4.87 -8.06
N VAL A 101 2.64 -4.03 -8.03
CA VAL A 101 2.69 -2.79 -7.28
C VAL A 101 2.32 -1.64 -8.21
N SER A 102 1.44 -0.76 -7.75
CA SER A 102 1.08 0.47 -8.43
C SER A 102 0.76 1.53 -7.39
N PHE A 103 1.61 2.55 -7.32
CA PHE A 103 1.39 3.73 -6.48
C PHE A 103 0.29 4.59 -7.08
N VAL A 104 -0.55 5.17 -6.22
CA VAL A 104 -1.64 6.06 -6.58
C VAL A 104 -1.24 7.47 -6.13
N VAL A 105 -0.93 8.33 -7.09
CA VAL A 105 -0.39 9.68 -6.86
C VAL A 105 -1.45 10.78 -7.07
N GLU A 106 -2.45 10.54 -7.92
CA GLU A 106 -3.49 11.53 -8.23
C GLU A 106 -4.91 10.99 -7.98
N GLU A 107 -5.56 10.43 -8.99
CA GLU A 107 -6.96 10.01 -8.91
C GLU A 107 -7.10 8.60 -8.34
N ARG A 108 -8.04 8.42 -7.40
CA ARG A 108 -8.31 7.11 -6.80
C ARG A 108 -8.94 6.16 -7.83
N PRO A 109 -8.35 4.99 -8.08
CA PRO A 109 -8.85 4.06 -9.09
C PRO A 109 -10.15 3.38 -8.69
N ILE A 110 -10.89 2.90 -9.69
CA ILE A 110 -11.99 1.96 -9.49
C ILE A 110 -11.43 0.66 -8.89
N GLY A 111 -12.12 0.11 -7.89
CA GLY A 111 -11.66 -1.07 -7.14
C GLY A 111 -10.79 -0.73 -5.93
N GLY A 112 -10.66 0.56 -5.58
CA GLY A 112 -10.15 1.03 -4.30
C GLY A 112 -8.64 0.89 -4.11
N VAL A 113 -8.19 1.33 -2.93
CA VAL A 113 -6.77 1.45 -2.58
C VAL A 113 -6.46 0.87 -1.21
N MET A 114 -5.18 0.70 -0.97
CA MET A 114 -4.56 0.37 0.30
C MET A 114 -3.81 1.63 0.73
N ASP A 115 -4.32 2.33 1.74
CA ASP A 115 -3.64 3.50 2.30
C ASP A 115 -2.56 2.96 3.27
N VAL A 116 -1.30 3.32 3.04
CA VAL A 116 -0.14 2.88 3.83
C VAL A 116 0.44 4.09 4.54
N THR A 117 0.64 3.99 5.84
CA THR A 117 1.28 5.01 6.68
C THR A 117 2.55 4.44 7.28
N LEU A 118 3.65 5.16 7.13
CA LEU A 118 4.94 4.82 7.73
C LEU A 118 5.29 5.88 8.76
N THR A 119 5.86 5.44 9.89
CA THR A 119 6.43 6.34 10.89
C THR A 119 7.71 5.75 11.45
N GLY A 120 8.79 6.53 11.47
CA GLY A 120 10.12 6.11 11.96
C GLY A 120 11.14 7.24 11.85
N THR A 121 12.17 7.22 12.69
CA THR A 121 13.23 8.24 12.71
C THR A 121 14.05 8.24 11.42
N ASP A 122 14.37 9.39 10.84
CA ASP A 122 15.16 9.50 9.59
C ASP A 122 14.46 8.81 8.40
N LEU A 123 13.12 8.88 8.36
CA LEU A 123 12.30 8.19 7.36
C LEU A 123 12.66 8.59 5.93
N GLU A 124 12.95 9.87 5.68
CA GLU A 124 13.37 10.38 4.36
C GLU A 124 14.57 9.59 3.82
N LEU A 125 15.63 9.52 4.63
CA LEU A 125 16.88 8.84 4.27
C LEU A 125 16.66 7.35 4.05
N TRP A 126 15.81 6.72 4.86
CA TRP A 126 15.46 5.31 4.68
C TRP A 126 14.72 5.08 3.35
N ILE A 127 13.74 5.92 3.01
CA ILE A 127 13.03 5.82 1.72
C ILE A 127 14.01 5.98 0.55
N GLU A 128 14.94 6.94 0.62
CA GLU A 128 15.95 7.15 -0.41
C GLU A 128 16.85 5.91 -0.61
N GLN A 129 17.23 5.25 0.49
CA GLN A 129 18.06 4.04 0.48
C GLN A 129 17.32 2.84 -0.10
N GLU A 130 16.08 2.59 0.34
CA GLU A 130 15.28 1.45 -0.13
C GLU A 130 14.83 1.60 -1.58
N THR A 131 14.66 2.83 -2.05
CA THR A 131 14.31 3.12 -3.45
C THR A 131 15.52 3.35 -4.34
N TRP A 132 16.74 3.11 -3.83
CA TRP A 132 17.96 3.33 -4.60
C TRP A 132 18.10 2.29 -5.73
N HIS A 133 18.51 2.76 -6.92
CA HIS A 133 18.88 1.91 -8.04
C HIS A 133 19.88 2.57 -8.98
N ASP A 134 20.66 1.76 -9.69
CA ASP A 134 21.72 2.19 -10.63
C ASP A 134 21.24 3.20 -11.69
N GLY A 135 19.95 3.18 -12.05
CA GLY A 135 19.36 4.16 -12.97
C GLY A 135 19.58 5.63 -12.54
N ARG A 136 19.81 5.91 -11.25
CA ARG A 136 20.10 7.25 -10.73
C ARG A 136 21.54 7.72 -10.98
N HIS A 137 22.46 6.84 -11.36
CA HIS A 137 23.80 7.24 -11.81
C HIS A 137 23.79 7.84 -13.22
N TYR A 138 22.74 7.59 -14.00
CA TYR A 138 22.57 8.14 -15.34
C TYR A 138 21.72 9.42 -15.31
N VAL A 139 22.19 10.43 -14.58
CA VAL A 139 21.72 11.81 -14.74
C VAL A 139 22.88 12.64 -15.33
N PRO A 140 22.70 13.31 -16.49
CA PRO A 140 23.72 14.17 -17.10
C PRO A 140 24.05 15.42 -16.29
#